data_AF-A0A0B1TAE3-F1
#
_entry.id   AF-A0A0B1TAE3-F1
#
_cell.length_a   1.000
_cell.length_b   1.000
_cell.length_c   1.000
_cell.angle_alpha   90.00
_cell.angle_beta   90.00
_cell.angle_gamma   90.00
#
_symmetry.space_group_name_H-M   'P 1'
#
loop_
_entity.id
_entity.type
_entity.pdbx_description
1 polymer ?
#
loop_
_entity_poly.entity_id
_entity_poly.type
_entity_poly.pdbx_seq_one_letter_code
_entity_poly.pdbx_strand_id
1 'polypeptide(L)' 'MCGNQPAANVHVKLLDEDQGDPDDMLDNMFTKSDGMFFVSGFASELTPIDPELRIYHDCNDHGKVQLGLCSSLTYDFK' A
#
# COMPACT_ATOMS: atom_id res chain seq x y z
N MET A 1 -6.21 -9.62 4.69
CA MET A 1 -7.11 -10.77 4.44
C MET A 1 -8.08 -10.41 3.34
N CYS A 2 -8.53 -11.39 2.56
CA CYS A 2 -9.60 -11.25 1.59
C CYS A 2 -10.78 -12.15 1.94
N GLY A 3 -11.74 -11.59 2.68
CA GLY A 3 -12.73 -12.40 3.39
C GLY A 3 -12.03 -13.36 4.36
N ASN A 4 -12.26 -14.66 4.19
CA ASN A 4 -11.67 -15.70 5.04
C ASN A 4 -10.34 -16.28 4.49
N GLN A 5 -9.83 -15.76 3.37
CA GLN A 5 -8.59 -16.23 2.76
C GLN A 5 -7.47 -15.20 2.90
N PRO A 6 -6.19 -15.62 2.94
CA PRO A 6 -5.09 -14.69 2.80
C PRO A 6 -5.17 -13.91 1.48
N ALA A 7 -4.83 -12.62 1.52
CA ALA A 7 -4.80 -11.79 0.33
C ALA A 7 -3.41 -11.89 -0.29
N ALA A 8 -3.19 -12.89 -1.14
CA ALA A 8 -1.92 -13.13 -1.81
C ALA A 8 -1.76 -12.27 -3.08
N ASN A 9 -0.52 -11.96 -3.44
CA ASN A 9 -0.15 -11.17 -4.62
C ASN A 9 -0.84 -9.79 -4.68
N VAL A 10 -1.05 -9.17 -3.52
CA VAL A 10 -1.57 -7.80 -3.37
C VAL A 10 -0.39 -6.84 -3.32
N HIS A 11 -0.47 -5.74 -4.08
CA HIS A 11 0.62 -4.76 -4.14
C HIS A 11 0.56 -3.84 -2.92
N VAL A 12 1.64 -3.81 -2.15
CA VAL A 12 1.82 -2.96 -0.99
C VAL A 12 2.91 -1.95 -1.29
N LYS A 13 2.69 -0.69 -0.98
CA LYS A 13 3.66 0.39 -1.10
C LYS A 13 3.78 1.13 0.23
N LEU A 14 5.01 1.41 0.62
CA LEU A 14 5.35 2.37 1.66
C LEU A 14 5.83 3.64 0.97
N LEU A 15 5.17 4.76 1.27
CA LEU A 15 5.42 6.06 0.67
C LEU A 15 5.75 7.07 1.77
N ASP A 16 6.49 8.10 1.42
CA ASP A 16 6.54 9.36 2.15
C ASP A 16 5.49 10.31 1.57
N GLU A 17 4.49 10.70 2.36
CA GLU A 17 3.45 11.65 1.94
C GLU A 17 3.88 13.09 2.26
N ASP A 18 4.62 13.71 1.35
CA ASP A 18 5.03 15.11 1.51
C ASP A 18 4.05 16.10 0.86
N GLN A 19 3.87 17.25 1.51
CA GLN A 19 3.13 18.37 0.92
C GLN A 19 4.05 19.20 0.01
N GLY A 20 4.12 18.86 -1.27
CA GLY A 20 4.65 19.79 -2.30
C GLY A 20 5.62 19.21 -3.32
N ASP A 21 6.01 17.95 -3.20
CA ASP A 21 6.80 17.20 -4.17
C ASP A 21 6.14 15.83 -4.46
N PRO A 22 6.60 15.08 -5.50
CA PRO A 22 6.01 13.80 -5.85
C PRO A 22 6.32 12.75 -4.76
N ASP A 23 5.29 12.09 -4.21
CA ASP A 23 5.40 11.06 -3.16
C ASP A 23 6.63 10.14 -3.36
N ASP A 24 7.54 10.13 -2.39
CA ASP A 24 8.75 9.32 -2.44
C ASP A 24 8.42 7.86 -2.11
N MET A 25 8.73 6.96 -3.06
CA MET A 25 8.53 5.52 -2.84
C MET A 25 9.64 4.93 -2.00
N LEU A 26 9.36 4.74 -0.71
CA LEU A 26 10.28 4.16 0.26
C LEU A 26 10.50 2.66 0.04
N ASP A 27 9.44 1.90 -0.22
CA ASP A 27 9.49 0.47 -0.52
C ASP A 27 8.21 -0.01 -1.24
N ASN A 28 8.28 -1.13 -1.97
CA ASN A 28 7.11 -1.80 -2.51
C ASN A 28 7.32 -3.31 -2.64
N MET A 29 6.24 -4.07 -2.46
CA MET A 29 6.27 -5.52 -2.59
C MET A 29 4.89 -6.12 -2.85
N PHE A 30 4.86 -7.42 -3.20
CA PHE A 30 3.62 -8.19 -3.34
C PHE A 30 3.46 -9.21 -2.22
N THR A 31 2.32 -9.19 -1.52
CA THR A 31 2.06 -10.12 -0.41
C THR A 31 2.30 -11.58 -0.81
N LYS A 32 2.86 -12.36 0.13
CA LYS A 32 3.12 -13.79 -0.04
C LYS A 32 1.83 -14.59 -0.14
N SER A 33 1.95 -15.90 -0.43
CA SER A 33 0.80 -16.82 -0.51
C SER A 33 0.00 -16.92 0.80
N ASP A 34 0.63 -16.68 1.94
CA ASP A 34 0.00 -16.61 3.26
C ASP A 34 -0.49 -15.19 3.62
N GLY A 35 -0.42 -14.25 2.67
CA GLY A 35 -0.84 -12.85 2.83
C GLY A 35 0.14 -11.99 3.64
N MET A 36 1.27 -12.53 4.10
CA MET A 36 2.26 -11.75 4.83
C MET A 36 3.03 -10.81 3.90
N PHE A 37 3.35 -9.64 4.42
CA PHE A 37 4.27 -8.69 3.80
C PHE A 37 5.15 -8.06 4.87
N PHE A 38 6.27 -7.52 4.43
CA PHE A 38 7.14 -6.66 5.22
C PHE A 38 7.66 -5.59 4.28
N VAL A 39 7.57 -4.34 4.69
CA VAL A 39 8.08 -3.19 3.97
C VAL A 39 8.88 -2.34 4.95
N SER A 40 9.97 -1.76 4.46
CA SER A 40 10.81 -0.88 5.26
C SER A 40 11.56 0.06 4.33
N GLY A 41 11.62 1.33 4.68
CA GLY A 41 12.40 2.29 3.92
C GLY A 41 12.89 3.43 4.78
N PHE A 42 13.64 4.32 4.14
CA PHE A 42 14.19 5.53 4.73
C PHE A 42 14.24 6.60 3.64
N ALA A 43 14.02 7.85 4.04
CA ALA A 43 14.26 9.02 3.20
C ALA A 43 15.34 9.90 3.84
N SER A 44 15.96 10.74 3.03
CA SER A 44 16.92 11.75 3.49
C SER A 44 16.37 13.12 3.16
N GLU A 45 15.49 13.61 4.02
CA GLU A 45 14.74 14.84 3.80
C GLU A 45 15.14 15.95 4.77
N LEU A 46 14.81 17.18 4.37
CA LEU A 46 14.95 18.36 5.24
C LEU A 46 13.76 18.49 6.19
N THR A 47 12.61 17.92 5.81
CA THR A 47 11.37 17.81 6.57
C THR A 47 11.28 16.48 7.31
N PRO A 48 10.39 16.36 8.31
CA PRO A 48 10.06 15.05 8.89
C PRO A 48 9.28 14.21 7.87
N ILE A 49 9.67 12.94 7.74
CA ILE A 49 8.94 11.94 6.96
C ILE A 49 7.50 11.76 7.50
N ASP A 50 6.51 11.64 6.62
CA ASP A 50 5.11 11.30 6.91
C ASP A 50 4.75 9.96 6.21
N PRO A 51 5.16 8.81 6.80
CA PRO A 51 5.02 7.54 6.13
C PRO A 51 3.54 7.13 5.97
N GLU A 52 3.23 6.59 4.80
CA GLU A 52 1.90 6.11 4.43
C GLU A 52 1.99 4.71 3.78
N LEU A 53 1.15 3.78 4.24
CA LEU A 53 1.03 2.44 3.65
C LEU A 53 -0.17 2.36 2.72
N ARG A 54 0.06 2.21 1.41
CA ARG A 54 -0.99 1.95 0.40
C ARG A 54 -1.03 0.48 0.01
N ILE A 55 -2.19 -0.16 0.15
CA ILE A 55 -2.44 -1.56 -0.21
C ILE A 55 -3.46 -1.61 -1.35
N TYR A 56 -3.03 -2.01 -2.55
CA TYR A 56 -3.84 -2.07 -3.76
C TYR A 56 -4.40 -3.48 -3.98
N HIS A 57 -5.72 -3.63 -3.87
CA HIS A 57 -6.41 -4.92 -3.96
C HIS A 57 -7.76 -4.82 -4.69
N ASP A 58 -8.18 -5.95 -5.27
CA ASP A 58 -9.52 -6.12 -5.84
C ASP A 58 -10.46 -6.89 -4.88
N CYS A 59 -9.97 -7.18 -3.67
CA CYS A 59 -10.73 -7.97 -2.72
C CYS A 59 -12.01 -7.27 -2.24
N ASN A 60 -13.14 -8.01 -2.26
CA ASN A 60 -14.42 -7.60 -1.69
C ASN A 60 -14.89 -6.21 -2.17
N ASP A 61 -14.56 -5.80 -3.40
CA ASP A 61 -14.82 -4.44 -3.86
C ASP A 61 -16.28 -4.14 -4.27
N HIS A 62 -17.18 -5.12 -4.07
CA HIS A 62 -18.62 -5.04 -4.34
C HIS A 62 -19.00 -4.52 -5.74
N GLY A 63 -18.17 -4.76 -6.76
CA GLY A 63 -18.52 -4.53 -8.17
C GLY A 63 -17.66 -3.50 -8.91
N LYS A 64 -16.57 -3.00 -8.31
CA LYS A 64 -15.57 -2.18 -9.02
C LYS A 64 -14.63 -3.00 -9.90
N VAL A 65 -14.54 -4.31 -9.67
CA VAL A 65 -13.81 -5.29 -10.50
C VAL A 65 -14.21 -5.19 -11.98
N GLN A 66 -15.47 -4.82 -12.27
CA GLN A 66 -15.98 -4.77 -13.64
C GLN A 66 -15.42 -3.63 -14.49
N LEU A 67 -14.77 -2.63 -13.87
CA LEU A 67 -14.09 -1.53 -14.55
C LEU A 67 -12.56 -1.72 -14.63
N GLY A 68 -12.03 -2.83 -14.12
CA GLY A 68 -10.58 -3.05 -14.02
C GLY A 68 -9.88 -2.06 -13.09
N LEU A 69 -10.62 -1.48 -12.14
CA LEU A 69 -10.10 -0.50 -11.20
C LEU A 69 -9.72 -1.19 -9.89
N CYS A 70 -8.44 -1.14 -9.56
CA CYS A 70 -7.95 -1.61 -8.28
C CYS A 70 -8.39 -0.65 -7.16
N SER A 71 -8.87 -1.20 -6.05
CA SER A 71 -9.16 -0.40 -4.85
C SER A 71 -7.89 -0.28 -3.99
N SER A 72 -7.76 0.79 -3.22
CA SER A 72 -6.65 0.96 -2.27
C SER A 72 -7.16 1.17 -0.85
N LEU A 73 -6.47 0.55 0.12
CA LEU A 73 -6.51 0.93 1.52
C LEU A 73 -5.28 1.78 1.82
N THR A 74 -5.47 2.81 2.62
CA THR A 74 -4.42 3.75 3.02
C THR A 74 -4.35 3.77 4.54
N TYR A 75 -3.14 3.70 5.08
CA TYR A 75 -2.87 3.79 6.51
C TYR A 75 -1.77 4.82 6.78
N ASP A 76 -2.11 5.84 7.56
CA ASP A 76 -1.20 6.90 7.99
C ASP A 76 -0.64 6.57 9.38
N PHE A 77 0.65 6.82 9.62
CA PHE A 77 1.33 6.46 10.88
C PHE A 77 1.48 7.62 11.88
N LYS A 78 0.55 8.57 11.86
CA LYS A 78 0.57 9.79 12.71
C LYS A 78 0.53 9.52 14.22
#